data_AF-A0A9N9Y4B9-F1
#
_entry.id   AF-A0A9N9Y4B9-F1
#
_cell.length_a   1.000
_cell.length_b   1.000
_cell.length_c   1.000
_cell.angle_alpha   90.00
_cell.angle_beta   90.00
_cell.angle_gamma   90.00
#
_symmetry.space_group_name_H-M   'P 1'
#
loop_
_entity.id
_entity.type
_entity.pdbx_description
1 polymer ?
#
loop_
_entity_poly.entity_id
_entity_poly.type
_entity_poly.pdbx_seq_one_letter_code
_entity_poly.pdbx_strand_id
1 'polypeptide(L)'
;MSSTKTAPQTIQGGCLCEGIRYQVNFAPDFDFSKGVWFPSQSFTMGLEQSANEGTQFSNTQQCSTCQCMQCRKNAGAVIAHLRMIEPENITFTAQKTLKKYYATPGIARAFCSECGSWVYWHPERDNYLALAIGTVDKEDLLKYGPLLAESNVHFYCAEEIPGITDKLPGEKWKYDNEGEGAELM
;
A
#
# COMPACT_ATOMS: atom_id res chain seq x y z
N MET A 1 12.37 -23.42 -14.65
CA MET A 1 11.37 -24.20 -13.88
C MET A 1 10.62 -23.21 -13.00
N SER A 2 9.46 -22.73 -13.47
CA SER A 2 8.64 -21.77 -12.73
C SER A 2 7.89 -22.55 -11.64
N SER A 3 8.41 -22.52 -10.42
CA SER A 3 7.64 -22.93 -9.24
C SER A 3 6.50 -21.94 -9.10
N THR A 4 5.28 -22.36 -9.40
CA THR A 4 4.08 -21.63 -9.04
C THR A 4 4.00 -21.59 -7.51
N LYS A 5 4.65 -20.60 -6.89
CA LYS A 5 4.50 -20.32 -5.47
C LYS A 5 3.01 -20.10 -5.22
N THR A 6 2.38 -21.04 -4.52
CA THR A 6 0.97 -20.95 -4.11
C THR A 6 0.79 -19.67 -3.30
N ALA A 7 -0.26 -18.90 -3.59
CA ALA A 7 -0.53 -17.66 -2.89
C ALA A 7 -0.79 -17.89 -1.39
N PRO A 8 -0.49 -16.91 -0.50
CA PRO A 8 -0.80 -17.03 0.92
C PRO A 8 -2.30 -16.93 1.17
N GLN A 9 -2.83 -17.79 2.04
CA GLN A 9 -4.14 -17.57 2.66
C GLN A 9 -4.05 -16.62 3.85
N THR A 10 -2.91 -16.61 4.54
CA THR A 10 -2.65 -15.71 5.65
C THR A 10 -1.20 -15.22 5.60
N ILE A 11 -0.97 -14.03 6.14
CA ILE A 11 0.36 -13.52 6.48
C ILE A 11 0.31 -12.89 7.87
N GLN A 12 1.45 -12.81 8.53
CA GLN A 12 1.60 -12.23 9.85
C GLN A 12 2.61 -11.09 9.83
N GLY A 13 2.55 -10.27 10.88
CA GLY A 13 3.47 -9.16 11.04
C GLY A 13 3.26 -8.41 12.33
N GLY A 14 4.02 -7.34 12.49
CA GLY A 14 3.96 -6.50 13.67
C GLY A 14 5.05 -5.45 13.72
N CYS A 15 5.03 -4.68 14.80
CA CYS A 15 6.08 -3.72 15.08
C CYS A 15 7.35 -4.40 15.61
N LEU A 16 8.47 -3.68 15.61
CA LEU A 16 9.77 -4.17 16.05
C LEU A 16 9.78 -4.77 17.48
N CYS A 17 9.06 -4.17 18.43
CA CYS A 17 9.03 -4.65 19.82
C CYS A 17 7.92 -5.67 20.10
N GLU A 18 7.19 -6.12 19.06
CA GLU A 18 6.06 -7.06 19.17
C GLU A 18 4.86 -6.58 20.03
N GLY A 19 4.86 -5.33 20.50
CA GLY A 19 3.70 -4.73 21.19
C GLY A 19 2.46 -4.58 20.28
N ILE A 20 2.67 -4.60 18.96
CA ILE A 20 1.68 -4.73 17.91
C ILE A 20 2.00 -6.00 17.12
N ARG A 21 1.01 -6.90 17.00
CA ARG A 21 1.05 -8.08 16.15
C ARG A 21 -0.29 -8.19 15.42
N TYR A 22 -0.24 -8.60 14.17
CA TYR A 22 -1.41 -8.76 13.33
C TYR A 22 -1.32 -10.01 12.46
N GLN A 23 -2.47 -10.46 12.00
CA GLN A 23 -2.63 -11.43 10.93
C GLN A 23 -3.52 -10.82 9.86
N VAL A 24 -3.11 -10.93 8.60
CA VAL A 24 -3.95 -10.61 7.44
C VAL A 24 -4.46 -11.92 6.85
N ASN A 25 -5.76 -12.00 6.61
CA ASN A 25 -6.42 -13.14 5.99
C ASN A 25 -6.85 -12.76 4.57
N PHE A 26 -6.48 -13.58 3.59
CA PHE A 26 -6.92 -13.43 2.21
C PHE A 26 -8.04 -14.41 1.93
N ALA A 27 -9.06 -13.98 1.17
CA ALA A 27 -10.10 -14.86 0.68
C ALA A 27 -9.48 -16.03 -0.13
N PRO A 28 -10.09 -17.22 -0.16
CA PRO A 28 -9.56 -18.36 -0.92
C PRO A 28 -9.39 -18.08 -2.42
N ASP A 29 -10.18 -17.18 -2.98
CA ASP A 29 -10.19 -16.72 -4.36
C ASP A 29 -9.52 -15.35 -4.55
N PHE A 30 -8.77 -14.87 -3.55
CA PHE A 30 -8.10 -13.58 -3.60
C PHE A 30 -7.09 -13.53 -4.75
N ASP A 31 -7.29 -12.55 -5.64
CA ASP A 31 -6.48 -12.38 -6.83
C ASP A 31 -5.31 -11.42 -6.58
N PHE A 32 -4.13 -11.97 -6.29
CA PHE A 32 -2.90 -11.22 -6.08
C PHE A 32 -2.39 -10.50 -7.34
N SER A 33 -2.94 -10.81 -8.52
CA SER A 33 -2.60 -10.13 -9.78
C SER A 33 -3.45 -8.89 -10.04
N LYS A 34 -4.60 -8.76 -9.37
CA LYS A 34 -5.49 -7.60 -9.49
C LYS A 34 -5.19 -6.60 -8.40
N GLY A 35 -4.79 -5.40 -8.79
CA GLY A 35 -4.65 -4.28 -7.89
C GLY A 35 -6.03 -3.82 -7.43
N VAL A 36 -6.12 -3.49 -6.15
CA VAL A 36 -7.24 -2.74 -5.57
C VAL A 36 -7.09 -1.28 -5.95
N TRP A 37 -7.28 -0.97 -7.24
CA TRP A 37 -7.51 0.39 -7.68
C TRP A 37 -9.04 0.58 -7.72
N PHE A 38 -9.58 1.03 -6.58
CA PHE A 38 -10.98 1.36 -6.27
C PHE A 38 -12.05 0.28 -6.56
N PRO A 39 -12.72 -0.28 -5.53
CA PRO A 39 -13.98 -0.98 -5.76
C PRO A 39 -15.02 0.06 -6.20
N SER A 40 -15.32 0.08 -7.49
CA SER A 40 -16.67 0.11 -8.08
C SER A 40 -17.78 0.92 -7.38
N GLN A 41 -17.50 2.04 -6.72
CA GLN A 41 -18.50 3.08 -6.55
C GLN A 41 -18.31 4.08 -7.67
N SER A 42 -19.32 4.08 -8.54
CA SER A 42 -19.68 5.06 -9.53
C SER A 42 -19.50 6.50 -9.03
N PHE A 43 -18.27 6.98 -8.91
CA PHE A 43 -18.00 8.40 -9.00
C PHE A 43 -17.77 8.68 -10.47
N THR A 44 -18.87 8.99 -11.16
CA THR A 44 -18.84 9.75 -12.39
C THR A 44 -18.18 11.09 -12.02
N MET A 45 -16.85 11.14 -12.01
CA MET A 45 -16.18 12.41 -12.27
C MET A 45 -16.70 12.83 -13.64
N GLY A 46 -17.34 14.00 -13.70
CA GLY A 46 -17.78 14.63 -14.93
C GLY A 46 -16.60 15.04 -15.81
N LEU A 47 -15.83 14.05 -16.27
CA LEU A 47 -14.95 14.13 -17.42
C LEU A 47 -15.74 13.61 -18.62
N GLU A 48 -16.71 14.41 -19.07
CA GLU A 48 -17.06 14.38 -20.48
C GLU A 48 -15.87 14.93 -21.25
N GLN A 49 -14.87 14.08 -21.51
CA GLN A 49 -14.13 14.07 -22.77
C GLN A 49 -13.14 12.90 -22.81
N SER A 50 -13.42 12.00 -23.75
CA SER A 50 -12.52 10.99 -24.30
C SER A 50 -11.92 9.99 -23.32
N ALA A 51 -12.78 9.19 -22.67
CA ALA A 51 -12.42 7.79 -22.49
C ALA A 51 -12.44 7.14 -23.89
N ASN A 52 -11.29 7.11 -24.55
CA ASN A 52 -11.10 6.18 -25.66
C ASN A 52 -11.21 4.77 -25.07
N GLU A 53 -12.19 4.01 -25.56
CA GLU A 53 -12.27 2.55 -25.42
C GLU A 53 -10.94 1.95 -25.89
N GLY A 54 -9.98 1.74 -24.99
CA GLY A 54 -8.67 1.23 -25.42
C GLY A 54 -7.49 1.34 -24.45
N THR A 55 -7.55 2.14 -23.38
CA THR A 55 -6.50 2.06 -22.34
C THR A 55 -6.77 0.88 -21.42
N GLN A 56 -6.36 -0.30 -21.89
CA GLN A 56 -6.08 -1.44 -21.02
C GLN A 56 -4.98 -1.02 -20.04
N PHE A 57 -5.37 -0.75 -18.78
CA PHE A 57 -4.44 -0.59 -17.66
C PHE A 57 -3.64 -1.89 -17.51
N SER A 58 -2.36 -1.87 -17.84
CA SER A 58 -1.51 -3.05 -17.78
C SER A 58 -0.95 -3.21 -16.36
N ASN A 59 -1.52 -4.13 -15.58
CA ASN A 59 -1.06 -4.53 -14.23
C ASN A 59 -1.24 -3.48 -13.12
N THR A 60 -2.48 -3.30 -12.66
CA THR A 60 -2.71 -2.74 -11.32
C THR A 60 -2.16 -3.74 -10.30
N GLN A 61 -1.16 -3.35 -9.50
CA GLN A 61 -0.64 -4.18 -8.41
C GLN A 61 -1.17 -3.67 -7.06
N GLN A 62 -1.47 -4.57 -6.14
CA GLN A 62 -1.95 -4.19 -4.78
C GLN A 62 -0.85 -3.59 -3.91
N CYS A 63 0.40 -3.73 -4.35
CA CYS A 63 1.53 -3.10 -3.73
C CYS A 63 1.97 -1.88 -4.55
N SER A 64 2.07 -0.76 -3.89
CA SER A 64 2.51 0.52 -4.46
C SER A 64 3.64 1.08 -3.63
N THR A 65 4.38 1.99 -4.23
CA THR A 65 5.32 2.81 -3.48
C THR A 65 4.88 4.26 -3.46
N CYS A 66 5.19 4.96 -2.38
CA CYS A 66 4.96 6.39 -2.28
C CYS A 66 6.22 7.08 -1.75
N GLN A 67 6.55 8.20 -2.38
CA GLN A 67 7.73 9.00 -2.04
C GLN A 67 7.37 10.43 -1.62
N CYS A 68 6.10 10.73 -1.33
CA CYS A 68 5.73 12.05 -0.82
C CYS A 68 6.47 12.37 0.49
N MET A 69 6.60 13.66 0.82
CA MET A 69 7.31 14.08 2.04
C MET A 69 6.77 13.39 3.30
N GLN A 70 5.44 13.21 3.41
CA GLN A 70 4.83 12.58 4.57
C GLN A 70 5.20 11.10 4.68
N CYS A 71 5.10 10.35 3.58
CA CYS A 71 5.49 8.94 3.53
C CYS A 71 6.98 8.76 3.83
N ARG A 72 7.85 9.62 3.27
CA ARG A 72 9.30 9.56 3.56
C ARG A 72 9.60 9.77 5.03
N LYS A 73 9.03 10.83 5.62
CA LYS A 73 9.27 11.18 7.03
C LYS A 73 8.66 10.15 7.98
N ASN A 74 7.49 9.60 7.66
CA ASN A 74 6.80 8.64 8.51
C ASN A 74 7.47 7.26 8.46
N ALA A 75 7.93 6.82 7.28
CA ALA A 75 8.66 5.56 7.12
C ALA A 75 10.12 5.63 7.60
N GLY A 76 10.70 6.84 7.65
CA GLY A 76 12.15 7.00 7.79
C GLY A 76 12.92 6.45 6.58
N ALA A 77 12.27 6.33 5.42
CA ALA A 77 12.82 5.76 4.19
C ALA A 77 12.57 6.70 3.01
N VAL A 78 13.43 6.66 1.98
CA VAL A 78 13.25 7.49 0.78
C VAL A 78 12.01 7.09 -0.04
N ILE A 79 11.58 5.83 0.12
CA ILE A 79 10.41 5.25 -0.52
C ILE A 79 9.65 4.43 0.53
N ALA A 80 8.37 4.72 0.70
CA ALA A 80 7.47 3.89 1.49
C ALA A 80 6.91 2.77 0.62
N HIS A 81 6.97 1.54 1.13
CA HIS A 81 6.47 0.35 0.43
C HIS A 81 5.17 -0.13 1.08
N LEU A 82 4.07 -0.04 0.33
CA LEU A 82 2.73 -0.11 0.88
C LEU A 82 1.92 -1.18 0.15
N ARG A 83 1.19 -1.99 0.90
CA ARG A 83 0.23 -2.94 0.34
C ARG A 83 -1.17 -2.61 0.79
N MET A 84 -2.03 -2.43 -0.20
CA MET A 84 -3.43 -2.19 0.03
C MET A 84 -4.11 -3.50 0.44
N ILE A 85 -4.85 -3.45 1.55
CA ILE A 85 -5.73 -4.53 2.02
C ILE A 85 -7.04 -3.91 2.50
N GLU A 86 -8.10 -4.71 2.56
CA GLU A 86 -9.35 -4.28 3.18
C GLU A 86 -9.23 -4.30 4.71
N PRO A 87 -9.81 -3.32 5.44
CA PRO A 87 -9.70 -3.26 6.90
C PRO A 87 -10.27 -4.46 7.62
N GLU A 88 -11.27 -5.13 7.05
CA GLU A 88 -11.84 -6.36 7.60
C GLU A 88 -10.90 -7.58 7.50
N ASN A 89 -9.89 -7.53 6.63
CA ASN A 89 -8.96 -8.64 6.43
C ASN A 89 -7.80 -8.64 7.43
N ILE A 90 -7.62 -7.59 8.24
CA ILE A 90 -6.56 -7.52 9.27
C ILE A 90 -7.13 -7.70 10.68
N THR A 91 -6.55 -8.64 11.42
CA THR A 91 -6.86 -8.90 12.83
C THR A 91 -5.64 -8.65 13.70
N PHE A 92 -5.76 -7.77 14.69
CA PHE A 92 -4.69 -7.53 15.66
C PHE A 92 -4.72 -8.58 16.77
N THR A 93 -3.64 -9.35 16.89
CA THR A 93 -3.41 -10.31 17.98
C THR A 93 -2.72 -9.65 19.19
N ALA A 94 -2.04 -8.52 18.97
CA ALA A 94 -1.58 -7.59 20.00
C ALA A 94 -1.66 -6.16 19.45
N GLN A 95 -2.09 -5.20 20.27
CA GLN A 95 -2.22 -3.79 19.85
C GLN A 95 -2.15 -2.78 21.01
N LYS A 96 -1.56 -3.16 22.15
CA LYS A 96 -1.55 -2.30 23.35
C LYS A 96 -0.82 -0.98 23.10
N THR A 97 0.18 -1.01 22.24
CA THR A 97 1.05 0.12 21.88
C THR A 97 0.61 0.80 20.59
N LEU A 98 -0.50 0.37 19.98
CA LEU A 98 -1.03 0.97 18.76
C LEU A 98 -1.55 2.38 19.04
N LYS A 99 -0.95 3.37 18.39
CA LYS A 99 -1.42 4.75 18.36
C LYS A 99 -1.66 5.18 16.92
N LYS A 100 -2.54 6.15 16.75
CA LYS A 100 -2.84 6.77 15.45
C LYS A 100 -2.46 8.24 15.49
N TYR A 101 -1.81 8.71 14.43
CA TYR A 101 -1.52 10.11 14.17
C TYR A 101 -2.27 10.57 12.92
N TYR A 102 -2.85 11.76 12.98
CA TYR A 102 -3.67 12.34 11.91
C TYR A 102 -3.03 13.63 11.42
N ALA A 103 -2.17 13.53 10.42
CA ALA A 103 -1.64 14.71 9.71
C ALA A 103 -2.76 15.41 8.94
N THR A 104 -3.65 14.60 8.36
CA THR A 104 -4.88 15.03 7.69
C THR A 104 -6.06 14.45 8.49
N PRO A 105 -7.10 15.24 8.80
CA PRO A 105 -8.29 14.74 9.48
C PRO A 105 -8.90 13.53 8.76
N GLY A 106 -9.25 12.48 9.50
CA GLY A 106 -9.82 11.24 8.95
C GLY A 106 -8.83 10.30 8.26
N ILE A 107 -7.54 10.66 8.20
CA ILE A 107 -6.49 9.82 7.63
C ILE A 107 -5.49 9.39 8.71
N ALA A 108 -5.69 8.18 9.22
CA ALA A 108 -4.90 7.60 10.27
C ALA A 108 -3.54 7.10 9.75
N ARG A 109 -2.47 7.43 10.49
CA ARG A 109 -1.15 6.77 10.40
C ARG A 109 -0.93 6.02 11.70
N ALA A 110 -1.01 4.70 11.64
CA ALA A 110 -0.89 3.86 12.82
C ALA A 110 0.55 3.44 13.06
N PHE A 111 1.01 3.58 14.29
CA PHE A 111 2.38 3.29 14.68
C PHE A 111 2.45 2.72 16.11
N CYS A 112 3.58 2.09 16.42
CA CYS A 112 3.89 1.64 17.78
C CYS A 112 4.42 2.79 18.64
N SER A 113 3.76 3.09 19.75
CA SER A 113 4.21 4.13 20.69
C SER A 113 5.47 3.77 21.47
N GLU A 114 5.94 2.52 21.41
CA GLU A 114 7.15 2.08 22.10
C GLU A 114 8.37 2.05 21.19
N CYS A 115 8.27 1.42 20.01
CA CYS A 115 9.39 1.28 19.09
C CYS A 115 9.32 2.17 17.83
N GLY A 116 8.24 2.94 17.66
CA GLY A 116 8.06 3.86 16.54
C GLY A 116 7.75 3.22 15.18
N SER A 117 7.63 1.90 15.07
CA SER A 117 7.33 1.24 13.79
C SER A 117 6.01 1.74 13.22
N TRP A 118 6.03 2.20 11.98
CA TRP A 118 4.84 2.53 11.20
C TRP A 118 4.20 1.25 10.67
N VAL A 119 2.93 1.02 10.99
CA VAL A 119 2.20 -0.21 10.68
C VAL A 119 1.30 -0.04 9.47
N TYR A 120 0.48 1.00 9.44
CA TYR A 120 -0.39 1.27 8.30
C TYR A 120 -0.74 2.75 8.15
N TRP A 121 -1.22 3.09 6.96
CA TRP A 121 -1.92 4.32 6.66
C TRP A 121 -3.35 3.97 6.23
N HIS A 122 -4.34 4.72 6.67
CA HIS A 122 -5.75 4.39 6.46
C HIS A 122 -6.62 5.64 6.37
N PRO A 123 -7.29 5.90 5.24
CA PRO A 123 -8.36 6.88 5.16
C PRO A 123 -9.62 6.22 5.73
N GLU A 124 -10.01 6.62 6.94
CA GLU A 124 -11.00 5.89 7.74
C GLU A 124 -12.43 5.89 7.15
N ARG A 125 -12.66 6.69 6.10
CA ARG A 125 -13.91 6.73 5.33
C ARG A 125 -13.95 5.73 4.15
N ASP A 126 -12.82 5.16 3.77
CA ASP A 126 -12.69 4.28 2.61
C ASP A 126 -12.48 2.82 3.05
N ASN A 127 -12.83 1.87 2.18
CA ASN A 127 -12.74 0.44 2.49
C ASN A 127 -11.34 -0.16 2.19
N TYR A 128 -10.27 0.58 2.46
CA TYR A 128 -8.91 0.08 2.29
C TYR A 128 -7.95 0.69 3.33
N LEU A 129 -6.87 -0.03 3.60
CA LEU A 129 -5.70 0.47 4.32
C LEU A 129 -4.42 0.08 3.59
N ALA A 130 -3.44 0.96 3.64
CA ALA A 130 -2.10 0.75 3.14
C ALA A 130 -1.21 0.21 4.26
N LEU A 131 -1.00 -1.11 4.27
CA LEU A 131 -0.12 -1.80 5.21
C LEU A 131 1.36 -1.53 4.84
N ALA A 132 2.17 -1.15 5.82
CA ALA A 132 3.60 -1.01 5.62
C ALA A 132 4.24 -2.40 5.46
N ILE A 133 4.76 -2.70 4.28
CA ILE A 133 5.30 -4.05 3.98
C ILE A 133 6.49 -4.41 4.87
N GLY A 134 7.23 -3.40 5.36
CA GLY A 134 8.33 -3.60 6.31
C GLY A 134 7.92 -4.21 7.65
N THR A 135 6.62 -4.24 8.00
CA THR A 135 6.13 -4.88 9.23
C THR A 135 5.66 -6.32 9.03
N VAL A 136 5.67 -6.85 7.80
CA VAL A 136 5.36 -8.26 7.54
C VAL A 136 6.52 -9.14 8.00
N ASP A 137 6.22 -10.29 8.60
CA ASP A 137 7.23 -11.20 9.11
C ASP A 137 8.14 -11.71 7.99
N LYS A 138 9.41 -11.94 8.33
CA LYS A 138 10.45 -12.35 7.38
C LYS A 138 10.10 -13.64 6.67
N GLU A 139 9.48 -14.58 7.38
CA GLU A 139 9.09 -15.90 6.87
C GLU A 139 8.10 -15.77 5.71
N ASP A 140 7.10 -14.91 5.86
CA ASP A 140 6.11 -14.62 4.82
C ASP A 140 6.73 -13.83 3.66
N LEU A 141 7.64 -12.90 3.93
CA LEU A 141 8.37 -12.19 2.87
C LEU A 141 9.28 -13.13 2.06
N LEU A 142 9.96 -14.08 2.69
CA LEU A 142 10.78 -15.07 1.97
C LEU A 142 9.92 -15.99 1.10
N LYS A 143 8.76 -16.38 1.61
CA LYS A 143 7.87 -17.31 0.93
C LYS A 143 7.07 -16.63 -0.18
N TYR A 144 6.50 -15.47 0.09
CA TYR A 144 5.52 -14.79 -0.77
C TYR A 144 5.94 -13.40 -1.26
N GLY A 145 7.18 -12.98 -0.99
CA GLY A 145 7.71 -11.63 -1.26
C GLY A 145 7.29 -11.01 -2.60
N PRO A 146 7.46 -11.66 -3.76
CA PRO A 146 7.01 -11.11 -5.03
C PRO A 146 5.50 -10.78 -5.05
N LEU A 147 4.65 -11.64 -4.48
CA LEU A 147 3.20 -11.40 -4.41
C LEU A 147 2.82 -10.30 -3.40
N LEU A 148 3.64 -10.11 -2.36
CA LEU A 148 3.36 -9.16 -1.28
C LEU A 148 3.97 -7.78 -1.50
N ALA A 149 5.11 -7.72 -2.18
CA ALA A 149 6.01 -6.57 -2.15
C ALA A 149 6.55 -6.19 -3.54
N GLU A 150 6.33 -6.97 -4.60
CA GLU A 150 6.66 -6.45 -5.93
C GLU A 150 5.72 -5.30 -6.25
N SER A 151 6.29 -4.17 -6.70
CA SER A 151 5.53 -2.99 -7.08
C SER A 151 6.11 -2.41 -8.35
N ASN A 152 5.24 -2.25 -9.36
CA ASN A 152 5.50 -1.51 -10.59
C ASN A 152 4.66 -0.22 -10.66
N VAL A 153 4.18 0.29 -9.52
CA VAL A 153 3.34 1.50 -9.42
C VAL A 153 3.93 2.43 -8.36
N HIS A 154 4.27 3.65 -8.77
CA HIS A 154 4.93 4.64 -7.93
C HIS A 154 4.12 5.93 -7.89
N PHE A 155 3.75 6.38 -6.70
CA PHE A 155 3.01 7.63 -6.47
C PHE A 155 3.92 8.76 -6.01
N TYR A 156 3.47 9.99 -6.22
CA TYR A 156 4.20 11.22 -5.89
C TYR A 156 5.55 11.37 -6.62
N CYS A 157 5.61 10.92 -7.88
CA CYS A 157 6.80 11.04 -8.72
C CYS A 157 7.09 12.47 -9.19
N ALA A 158 6.15 13.42 -9.05
CA ALA A 158 6.47 14.84 -9.21
C ALA A 158 7.48 15.34 -8.16
N GLU A 159 7.58 14.64 -7.03
CA GLU A 159 8.48 14.93 -5.91
C GLU A 159 9.65 13.94 -5.84
N GLU A 160 9.98 13.27 -6.96
CA GLU A 160 11.13 12.38 -7.04
C GLU A 160 12.44 13.13 -6.81
N ILE A 161 13.40 12.47 -6.16
CA ILE A 161 14.69 13.07 -5.84
C ILE A 161 15.69 12.62 -6.91
N PRO A 162 16.26 13.53 -7.71
CA PRO A 162 17.21 13.18 -8.77
C PRO A 162 18.39 12.36 -8.25
N GLY A 163 18.66 11.24 -8.91
CA GLY A 163 19.71 10.28 -8.54
C GLY A 163 19.37 9.34 -7.38
N ILE A 164 18.22 9.48 -6.72
CA ILE A 164 17.82 8.64 -5.57
C ILE A 164 16.58 7.82 -5.91
N THR A 165 15.47 8.48 -6.27
CA THR A 165 14.18 7.82 -6.48
C THR A 165 13.61 8.01 -7.89
N ASP A 166 14.32 8.73 -8.75
CA ASP A 166 13.99 9.01 -10.15
C ASP A 166 14.22 7.82 -11.10
N LYS A 167 14.74 6.71 -10.60
CA LYS A 167 15.08 5.52 -11.41
C LYS A 167 14.21 4.29 -11.12
N LEU A 168 13.07 4.48 -10.46
CA LEU A 168 12.13 3.40 -10.20
C LEU A 168 11.50 2.88 -11.50
N PRO A 169 11.56 1.55 -11.77
CA PRO A 169 10.95 0.95 -12.96
C PRO A 169 9.46 0.72 -12.77
N GLY A 170 8.66 0.97 -13.80
CA GLY A 170 7.21 0.78 -13.74
C GLY A 170 6.45 2.07 -14.02
N GLU A 171 5.15 2.07 -13.72
CA GLU A 171 4.27 3.21 -13.87
C GLU A 171 4.55 4.26 -12.79
N LYS A 172 4.81 5.49 -13.22
CA LYS A 172 5.07 6.62 -12.36
C LYS A 172 3.92 7.61 -12.44
N TRP A 173 3.36 7.95 -11.28
CA TRP A 173 2.24 8.86 -11.16
C TRP A 173 2.70 10.11 -10.43
N LYS A 174 2.38 11.30 -10.97
CA LYS A 174 2.76 12.59 -10.38
C LYS A 174 2.25 12.74 -8.96
N TYR A 175 1.01 12.34 -8.72
CA TYR A 175 0.30 12.37 -7.43
C TYR A 175 -0.54 11.09 -7.27
N ASP A 176 -1.10 10.89 -6.09
CA ASP A 176 -2.22 9.96 -5.93
C ASP A 176 -3.54 10.64 -6.32
N ASN A 177 -4.67 10.01 -6.00
CA ASN A 177 -5.99 10.51 -6.37
C ASN A 177 -6.78 11.04 -5.16
N GLU A 178 -6.10 11.60 -4.16
CA GLU A 178 -6.73 12.21 -2.98
C GLU A 178 -7.32 13.61 -3.23
N GLY A 179 -7.37 14.04 -4.49
CA GLY A 179 -7.95 15.31 -4.93
C GLY A 179 -7.02 16.13 -5.83
N GLU A 180 -5.75 15.73 -5.93
CA GLU A 180 -4.71 16.36 -6.77
C GLU A 180 -4.84 16.00 -8.26
N GLY A 181 -5.56 14.91 -8.54
CA GLY A 181 -5.71 14.34 -9.88
C GLY A 181 -4.58 13.36 -10.21
N ALA A 182 -4.93 12.10 -10.43
CA ALA A 182 -3.97 11.10 -10.87
C ALA A 182 -3.51 11.40 -12.30
N GLU A 183 -2.24 11.80 -12.45
CA GLU A 183 -1.60 12.06 -13.75
C GLU A 183 -0.37 11.17 -13.91
N LEU A 184 -0.32 10.40 -15.00
CA LEU A 184 0.83 9.57 -15.35
C LEU A 184 2.00 10.45 -15.85
N MET A 185 3.23 10.10 -15.48
CA MET A 185 4.46 10.77 -15.94
C MET A 185 5.04 10.18 -17.21
#